data_AF-A0A1Z9NDU6-F1
#
_entry.id   AF-A0A1Z9NDU6-F1
#
_cell.length_a   1.000
_cell.length_b   1.000
_cell.length_c   1.000
_cell.angle_alpha   90.00
_cell.angle_beta   90.00
_cell.angle_gamma   90.00
#
_symmetry.space_group_name_H-M   'P 1'
#
loop_
_entity.id
_entity.type
_entity.pdbx_description
1 polymer ?
#
loop_
_entity_poly.entity_id
_entity_poly.type
_entity_poly.pdbx_seq_one_letter_code
_entity_poly.pdbx_strand_id
1 'polypeptide(L)'
;MPAPKEMLPTPYAEATLGDDRAFSKRVERIDSQRRFWTWVSTIRYTPSIRFWFSIAGPTSAGVILTNWEYSSLQLAIAIFAVNFLLLIPPNISSVFARMSARHRLQLRIGGFKSKEAYPGVERILNTLHERVLRERVRLFSSLLAALSLF
;
A
#
# COMPACT_ATOMS: atom_id res chain seq x y z
N MET A 1 45.70 -11.94 26.99
CA MET A 1 44.44 -11.46 26.38
C MET A 1 44.52 -11.77 24.89
N PRO A 2 43.58 -12.51 24.27
CA PRO A 2 43.64 -12.74 22.84
C PRO A 2 43.27 -11.46 22.08
N ALA A 3 44.07 -11.13 21.05
CA ALA A 3 43.93 -9.95 20.20
C ALA A 3 42.56 -9.92 19.46
N PRO A 4 42.00 -8.73 19.16
CA PRO A 4 40.77 -8.63 18.40
C PRO A 4 41.02 -9.19 16.99
N LYS A 5 40.21 -10.18 16.57
CA LYS A 5 40.22 -10.69 15.20
C LYS A 5 39.89 -9.54 14.24
N GLU A 6 40.88 -9.12 13.46
CA GLU A 6 40.65 -8.25 12.30
C GLU A 6 39.63 -8.92 11.37
N MET A 7 38.49 -8.25 11.18
CA MET A 7 37.49 -8.65 10.21
C MET A 7 38.10 -8.49 8.82
N LEU A 8 38.23 -9.60 8.09
CA LEU A 8 38.65 -9.58 6.69
C LEU A 8 37.74 -8.63 5.89
N PRO A 9 38.32 -7.75 5.05
CA PRO A 9 37.53 -6.87 4.20
C PRO A 9 36.79 -7.75 3.19
N THR A 10 35.48 -7.88 3.34
CA THR A 10 34.67 -8.48 2.29
C THR A 10 34.50 -7.45 1.18
N PRO A 11 34.56 -7.85 -0.11
CA PRO A 11 34.44 -6.94 -1.25
C PRO A 11 33.07 -6.25 -1.38
N TYR A 12 32.17 -6.46 -0.41
CA TYR A 12 30.87 -5.82 -0.28
C TYR A 12 30.79 -4.82 0.89
N ALA A 13 31.86 -4.70 1.68
CA ALA A 13 31.92 -3.81 2.85
C ALA A 13 32.42 -2.40 2.51
N GLU A 14 32.83 -2.13 1.27
CA GLU A 14 33.04 -0.78 0.76
C GLU A 14 31.69 -0.13 0.40
N ALA A 15 30.78 -0.08 1.37
CA ALA A 15 29.69 0.88 1.31
C ALA A 15 30.33 2.24 1.62
N THR A 16 30.58 3.00 0.57
CA THR A 16 30.93 4.42 0.62
C THR A 16 30.06 5.10 1.68
N LEU A 17 30.65 5.70 2.72
CA LEU A 17 29.94 6.41 3.80
C LEU A 17 28.93 7.48 3.30
N GLY A 18 29.03 7.87 2.01
CA GLY A 18 28.05 8.70 1.30
C GLY A 18 26.80 7.97 0.81
N ASP A 19 26.89 6.69 0.42
CA ASP A 19 25.75 5.88 -0.05
C ASP A 19 24.80 5.53 1.09
N ASP A 20 25.30 5.31 2.30
CA ASP A 20 24.49 5.07 3.49
C ASP A 20 23.62 6.30 3.85
N ARG A 21 24.16 7.51 3.69
CA ARG A 21 23.41 8.77 3.89
C ARG A 21 22.36 8.98 2.79
N ALA A 22 22.65 8.60 1.54
CA ALA A 22 21.69 8.69 0.44
C ALA A 22 20.56 7.65 0.59
N PHE A 23 20.90 6.42 0.98
CA PHE A 23 19.96 5.33 1.20
C PHE A 23 19.05 5.60 2.41
N SER A 24 19.61 6.04 3.54
CA SER A 24 18.81 6.40 4.73
C SER A 24 17.82 7.54 4.45
N LYS A 25 18.23 8.60 3.75
CA LYS A 25 17.33 9.68 3.32
C LYS A 25 16.19 9.19 2.41
N ARG A 26 16.47 8.23 1.52
CA ARG A 26 15.44 7.61 0.68
C ARG A 26 14.45 6.80 1.52
N VAL A 27 14.94 6.02 2.48
CA VAL A 27 14.09 5.24 3.39
C VAL A 27 13.20 6.16 4.24
N GLU A 28 13.76 7.25 4.77
CA GLU A 28 13.00 8.24 5.55
C GLU A 28 11.91 8.92 4.73
N ARG A 29 12.19 9.25 3.47
CA ARG A 29 11.18 9.78 2.52
C ARG A 29 10.05 8.79 2.26
N ILE A 30 10.36 7.50 2.12
CA ILE A 30 9.35 6.45 1.90
C ILE A 30 8.51 6.24 3.17
N ASP A 31 9.13 6.29 4.34
CA ASP A 31 8.44 6.13 5.62
C ASP A 31 7.55 7.33 5.95
N SER A 32 7.95 8.56 5.59
CA SER A 32 7.10 9.75 5.73
C SER A 32 5.89 9.70 4.79
N GLN A 33 6.09 9.27 3.54
CA GLN A 33 5.01 9.04 2.57
C GLN A 33 4.06 7.95 3.08
N ARG A 34 4.59 6.83 3.60
CA ARG A 34 3.77 5.79 4.22
C ARG A 34 2.90 6.37 5.32
N ARG A 35 3.48 7.11 6.28
CA ARG A 35 2.73 7.71 7.41
C ARG A 35 1.64 8.65 6.92
N PHE A 36 1.97 9.52 5.97
CA PHE A 36 1.00 10.44 5.36
C PHE A 36 -0.18 9.69 4.73
N TRP A 37 0.10 8.73 3.84
CA TRP A 37 -0.97 7.97 3.16
C TRP A 37 -1.76 7.09 4.11
N THR A 38 -1.12 6.54 5.14
CA THR A 38 -1.83 5.78 6.17
C THR A 38 -2.78 6.70 6.93
N TRP A 39 -2.30 7.87 7.37
CA TRP A 39 -3.12 8.88 8.05
C TRP A 39 -4.32 9.34 7.20
N VAL A 40 -4.11 9.66 5.92
CA VAL A 40 -5.19 9.99 4.97
C VAL A 40 -6.19 8.83 4.85
N SER A 41 -5.70 7.58 4.83
CA SER A 41 -6.55 6.40 4.70
C SER A 41 -7.35 6.05 5.97
N THR A 42 -6.87 6.45 7.15
CA THR A 42 -7.43 6.12 8.47
C THR A 42 -8.14 7.29 9.16
N ILE A 43 -8.33 8.41 8.46
CA ILE A 43 -9.09 9.54 9.01
C ILE A 43 -10.48 9.05 9.44
N ARG A 44 -10.96 9.53 10.59
CA ARG A 44 -11.96 8.89 11.48
C ARG A 44 -13.20 8.30 10.78
N TYR A 45 -13.70 8.95 9.72
CA TYR A 45 -14.93 8.57 9.04
C TYR A 45 -14.73 7.83 7.71
N THR A 46 -13.52 7.86 7.16
CA THR A 46 -13.24 7.34 5.82
C THR A 46 -13.42 5.83 5.68
N PRO A 47 -13.05 4.97 6.67
CA PRO A 47 -13.34 3.55 6.60
C PRO A 47 -14.84 3.23 6.54
N SER A 48 -15.66 3.95 7.31
CA SER A 48 -17.11 3.76 7.35
C SER A 48 -17.78 4.21 6.04
N ILE A 49 -17.35 5.35 5.49
CA ILE A 49 -17.87 5.84 4.20
C ILE A 49 -17.55 4.82 3.09
N ARG A 50 -16.32 4.30 3.03
CA ARG A 50 -15.95 3.24 2.07
C ARG A 50 -16.83 2.00 2.18
N PHE A 51 -17.15 1.58 3.40
CA PHE A 51 -18.02 0.42 3.63
C PHE A 51 -19.40 0.63 3.01
N TRP A 52 -20.05 1.77 3.28
CA TRP A 52 -21.35 2.09 2.71
C TRP A 52 -21.32 2.21 1.18
N PHE A 53 -20.31 2.87 0.61
CA PHE A 53 -20.17 2.97 -0.84
C PHE A 53 -19.90 1.62 -1.51
N SER A 54 -19.19 0.71 -0.84
CA SER A 54 -18.96 -0.65 -1.33
C SER A 54 -20.23 -1.50 -1.36
N ILE A 55 -21.22 -1.20 -0.52
CA ILE A 55 -22.55 -1.82 -0.55
C ILE A 55 -23.43 -1.13 -1.59
N ALA A 56 -23.39 0.21 -1.62
CA ALA A 56 -24.20 1.04 -2.51
C ALA A 56 -23.95 0.72 -4.00
N GLY A 57 -22.71 0.42 -4.38
CA GLY A 57 -22.34 0.08 -5.76
C GLY A 57 -23.13 -1.12 -6.29
N PRO A 58 -22.94 -2.34 -5.75
CA PRO A 58 -23.70 -3.53 -6.17
C PRO A 58 -25.22 -3.34 -6.09
N THR A 59 -25.76 -2.68 -5.05
CA THR A 59 -27.19 -2.40 -4.97
C THR A 59 -27.69 -1.51 -6.10
N SER A 60 -26.92 -0.48 -6.47
CA SER A 60 -27.27 0.41 -7.59
C SER A 60 -27.27 -0.34 -8.93
N ALA A 61 -26.30 -1.22 -9.15
CA ALA A 61 -26.26 -2.06 -10.33
C ALA A 61 -27.43 -3.06 -10.37
N GLY A 62 -27.78 -3.66 -9.22
CA GLY A 62 -28.94 -4.55 -9.09
C GLY A 62 -30.27 -3.86 -9.42
N VAL A 63 -30.45 -2.62 -8.96
CA VAL A 63 -31.64 -1.81 -9.28
C VAL A 63 -31.73 -1.51 -10.78
N ILE A 64 -30.60 -1.19 -11.43
CA ILE A 64 -30.56 -0.99 -12.88
C ILE A 64 -31.01 -2.25 -13.63
N LEU A 65 -30.56 -3.43 -13.21
CA LEU A 65 -30.94 -4.70 -13.85
C LEU A 65 -32.44 -4.98 -13.76
N THR A 66 -33.12 -4.48 -12.73
CA THR A 66 -34.57 -4.64 -12.56
C THR A 66 -35.42 -3.66 -13.38
N ASN A 67 -34.81 -2.76 -14.18
CA ASN A 67 -35.51 -1.72 -14.96
C ASN A 67 -36.51 -0.89 -14.12
N TRP A 68 -36.11 -0.58 -12.88
CA TRP A 68 -36.94 0.21 -11.97
C TRP A 68 -37.11 1.65 -12.49
N GLU A 69 -38.31 2.24 -12.41
CA GLU A 69 -38.62 3.56 -12.99
C GLU A 69 -37.73 4.72 -12.46
N TYR A 70 -37.32 4.64 -11.19
CA TYR A 70 -36.42 5.59 -10.54
C TYR A 70 -34.93 5.27 -10.71
N SER A 71 -34.59 4.26 -11.52
CA SER A 71 -33.21 3.88 -11.78
C SER A 71 -32.52 4.93 -12.65
N SER A 72 -31.59 5.68 -12.06
CA SER A 72 -30.79 6.66 -12.79
C SER A 72 -29.37 6.15 -13.02
N LEU A 73 -29.04 6.00 -14.30
CA LEU A 73 -27.74 5.53 -14.76
C LEU A 73 -26.60 6.46 -14.28
N GLN A 74 -26.86 7.77 -14.29
CA GLN A 74 -25.93 8.79 -13.81
C GLN A 74 -25.57 8.63 -12.32
N LEU A 75 -26.53 8.26 -11.46
CA LEU A 75 -26.26 8.03 -10.03
C LEU A 75 -25.37 6.80 -9.82
N ALA A 76 -25.61 5.71 -10.55
CA ALA A 76 -24.77 4.52 -10.44
C ALA A 76 -23.33 4.81 -10.89
N ILE A 77 -23.15 5.51 -12.02
CA ILE A 77 -21.82 5.96 -12.47
C ILE A 77 -21.15 6.82 -11.39
N ALA A 78 -21.88 7.78 -10.81
CA ALA A 78 -21.36 8.65 -9.76
C ALA A 78 -20.92 7.85 -8.51
N ILE A 79 -21.71 6.86 -8.09
CA ILE A 79 -21.39 5.98 -6.94
C ILE A 79 -20.09 5.21 -7.21
N PHE A 80 -19.95 4.59 -8.38
CA PHE A 80 -18.74 3.85 -8.74
C PHE A 80 -17.52 4.76 -8.92
N ALA A 81 -17.70 5.97 -9.45
CA ALA A 81 -16.63 6.97 -9.59
C ALA A 81 -16.13 7.48 -8.22
N VAL A 82 -17.05 7.80 -7.31
CA VAL A 82 -16.71 8.21 -5.94
C VAL A 82 -16.01 7.08 -5.21
N ASN A 83 -16.49 5.84 -5.34
CA ASN A 83 -15.86 4.67 -4.71
C ASN A 83 -14.43 4.44 -5.22
N PHE A 84 -14.20 4.59 -6.53
CA PHE A 84 -12.87 4.55 -7.12
C PHE A 84 -11.92 5.59 -6.50
N LEU A 85 -12.35 6.85 -6.39
CA LEU A 85 -11.54 7.91 -5.76
C LEU A 85 -11.24 7.61 -4.29
N LEU A 86 -12.23 7.08 -3.56
CA LEU A 86 -12.11 6.76 -2.13
C LEU A 86 -11.11 5.62 -1.87
N LEU A 87 -10.92 4.74 -2.84
CA LEU A 87 -10.00 3.59 -2.80
C LEU A 87 -8.57 3.93 -3.25
N ILE A 88 -8.30 5.13 -3.77
CA ILE A 88 -6.93 5.55 -4.17
C ILE A 88 -5.99 5.64 -2.95
N PRO A 89 -6.33 6.37 -1.86
CA PRO A 89 -5.45 6.48 -0.70
C PRO A 89 -5.05 5.13 -0.05
N PRO A 90 -5.95 4.15 0.18
CA PRO A 90 -5.57 2.88 0.81
C PRO A 90 -4.69 2.02 -0.11
N ASN A 91 -4.90 2.05 -1.43
CA ASN A 91 -4.01 1.39 -2.37
C ASN A 91 -2.59 1.97 -2.30
N ILE A 92 -2.46 3.30 -2.34
CA ILE A 92 -1.16 3.97 -2.22
C ILE A 92 -0.49 3.65 -0.87
N SER A 93 -1.23 3.70 0.24
CA SER A 93 -0.72 3.31 1.57
C SER A 93 -0.17 1.88 1.58
N SER A 94 -0.89 0.92 0.97
CA SER A 94 -0.47 -0.48 0.92
C SER A 94 0.83 -0.68 0.12
N VAL A 95 1.00 0.06 -0.98
CA VAL A 95 2.22 0.04 -1.81
C VAL A 95 3.41 0.58 -1.03
N PHE A 96 3.27 1.72 -0.36
CA PHE A 96 4.34 2.30 0.46
C PHE A 96 4.70 1.43 1.66
N ALA A 97 3.72 0.78 2.28
CA ALA A 97 3.99 -0.17 3.35
C ALA A 97 4.82 -1.37 2.86
N ARG A 98 4.56 -1.88 1.65
CA ARG A 98 5.37 -2.94 1.03
C ARG A 98 6.78 -2.46 0.67
N MET A 99 6.91 -1.25 0.13
CA MET A 99 8.22 -0.66 -0.18
C MET A 99 9.07 -0.49 1.08
N SER A 100 8.50 0.08 2.15
CA SER A 100 9.15 0.22 3.46
C SER A 100 9.65 -1.12 4.01
N ALA A 101 8.78 -2.16 4.00
CA ALA A 101 9.15 -3.51 4.46
C ALA A 101 10.27 -4.14 3.61
N ARG A 102 10.26 -3.95 2.29
CA ARG A 102 11.30 -4.46 1.38
C ARG A 102 12.66 -3.80 1.64
N HIS A 103 12.69 -2.48 1.85
CA HIS A 103 13.94 -1.76 2.13
C HIS A 103 14.57 -2.24 3.46
N ARG A 104 13.75 -2.51 4.48
CA ARG A 104 14.24 -3.07 5.76
C ARG A 104 14.80 -4.48 5.63
N LEU A 105 14.28 -5.30 4.71
CA LEU A 105 14.85 -6.61 4.39
C LEU A 105 16.17 -6.51 3.63
N GLN A 106 16.31 -5.55 2.71
CA GLN A 106 17.56 -5.33 2.00
C GLN A 106 18.70 -4.95 2.96
N LEU A 107 18.40 -4.16 4.00
CA LEU A 107 19.36 -3.86 5.07
C LEU A 107 19.84 -5.11 5.84
N ARG A 108 18.96 -6.12 6.02
CA ARG A 108 19.32 -7.41 6.64
C ARG A 108 20.27 -8.23 5.77
N ILE A 109 19.99 -8.32 4.47
CA ILE A 109 20.78 -9.11 3.51
C ILE A 109 22.16 -8.50 3.29
N GLY A 110 22.27 -7.16 3.31
CA GLY A 110 23.52 -6.43 3.19
C GLY A 110 24.47 -6.49 4.40
N GLY A 111 24.22 -7.36 5.39
CA GLY A 111 25.11 -7.54 6.55
C GLY A 111 25.08 -6.40 7.58
N PHE A 112 24.31 -5.33 7.36
CA PHE A 112 24.11 -4.27 8.33
C PHE A 112 23.28 -4.81 9.49
N LYS A 113 23.93 -5.08 10.64
CA LYS A 113 23.29 -5.35 11.95
C LYS A 113 22.56 -4.12 12.50
N SER A 114 21.74 -3.45 11.70
CA SER A 114 20.82 -2.46 12.23
C SER A 114 19.77 -3.17 13.09
N LYS A 115 19.59 -2.70 14.32
CA LYS A 115 18.65 -3.21 15.35
C LYS A 115 17.18 -3.34 14.89
N GLU A 116 16.85 -2.94 13.66
CA GLU A 116 15.48 -2.88 13.13
C GLU A 116 15.09 -4.04 12.21
N ALA A 117 16.00 -5.00 11.95
CA ALA A 117 15.70 -6.18 11.14
C ALA A 117 14.82 -7.20 11.93
N TYR A 118 13.50 -7.00 11.89
CA TYR A 118 12.53 -7.89 12.53
C TYR A 118 12.66 -9.35 12.04
N PRO A 119 12.58 -10.36 12.93
CA PRO A 119 12.37 -11.75 12.51
C PRO A 119 10.96 -11.92 11.91
N GLY A 120 10.83 -12.66 10.80
CA GLY A 120 9.53 -12.96 10.17
C GLY A 120 9.03 -11.98 9.10
N VAL A 121 9.88 -11.10 8.56
CA VAL A 121 9.46 -10.07 7.58
C VAL A 121 8.97 -10.66 6.25
N GLU A 122 9.40 -11.86 5.86
CA GLU A 122 8.86 -12.55 4.67
C GLU A 122 7.35 -12.79 4.78
N ARG A 123 6.88 -13.21 5.95
CA ARG A 123 5.44 -13.37 6.24
C ARG A 123 4.73 -12.02 6.15
N ILE A 124 5.33 -10.97 6.72
CA ILE A 124 4.80 -9.61 6.65
C ILE A 124 4.71 -9.14 5.20
N LEU A 125 5.77 -9.30 4.40
CA LEU A 125 5.76 -8.97 2.98
C LEU A 125 4.67 -9.71 2.20
N ASN A 126 4.48 -11.00 2.48
CA ASN A 126 3.43 -11.78 1.81
C ASN A 126 2.03 -11.25 2.16
N THR A 127 1.75 -11.01 3.45
CA THR A 127 0.47 -10.43 3.86
C THR A 127 0.23 -9.02 3.29
N LEU A 128 1.28 -8.19 3.20
CA LEU A 128 1.17 -6.89 2.54
C LEU A 128 0.95 -7.02 1.04
N HIS A 129 1.58 -7.99 0.39
CA HIS A 129 1.40 -8.24 -1.03
C HIS A 129 -0.06 -8.64 -1.33
N GLU A 130 -0.63 -9.55 -0.54
CA GLU A 130 -2.04 -9.95 -0.63
C GLU A 130 -2.98 -8.75 -0.42
N ARG A 131 -2.67 -7.89 0.56
CA ARG A 131 -3.46 -6.67 0.81
C ARG A 131 -3.39 -5.70 -0.37
N VAL A 132 -2.20 -5.47 -0.94
CA VAL A 132 -2.02 -4.62 -2.14
C VAL A 132 -2.82 -5.18 -3.31
N LEU A 133 -2.74 -6.49 -3.55
CA LEU A 133 -3.46 -7.13 -4.64
C LEU A 133 -4.97 -6.97 -4.47
N ARG A 134 -5.49 -7.20 -3.26
CA ARG A 134 -6.91 -7.03 -2.94
C ARG A 134 -7.39 -5.59 -3.16
N GLU A 135 -6.64 -4.59 -2.68
CA GLU A 135 -6.99 -3.17 -2.87
C GLU A 135 -6.94 -2.76 -4.35
N ARG A 136 -5.99 -3.29 -5.14
CA ARG A 136 -5.94 -3.08 -6.59
C ARG A 136 -7.15 -3.68 -7.30
N VAL A 137 -7.50 -4.93 -6.98
CA VAL A 137 -8.68 -5.57 -7.58
C VAL A 137 -9.95 -4.77 -7.30
N ARG A 138 -10.12 -4.28 -6.06
CA ARG A 138 -11.26 -3.41 -5.70
C ARG A 138 -11.28 -2.12 -6.51
N LEU A 139 -10.14 -1.46 -6.66
CA LEU A 139 -10.01 -0.25 -7.49
C LEU A 139 -10.38 -0.51 -8.94
N PHE A 140 -9.75 -1.50 -9.57
CA PHE A 140 -10.00 -1.82 -10.97
C PHE A 140 -11.44 -2.29 -11.20
N SER A 141 -12.01 -3.05 -10.26
CA SER A 141 -13.41 -3.45 -10.32
C SER A 141 -14.34 -2.23 -10.31
N SER A 142 -14.11 -1.26 -9.43
CA SER A 142 -14.93 -0.03 -9.39
C SER A 142 -14.78 0.81 -10.67
N LEU A 143 -13.57 0.88 -11.21
CA LEU A 143 -13.30 1.57 -12.48
C LEU A 143 -14.01 0.89 -13.65
N LEU A 144 -13.87 -0.42 -13.78
CA LEU A 144 -14.51 -1.20 -14.85
C LEU A 144 -16.03 -1.14 -14.74
N ALA A 145 -16.58 -1.17 -13.52
CA ALA A 145 -18.02 -1.00 -13.31
C ALA A 145 -18.50 0.38 -13.78
N ALA A 146 -17.79 1.46 -13.44
CA ALA A 146 -18.11 2.79 -13.93
C ALA A 146 -18.04 2.89 -15.46
N LEU A 147 -16.99 2.31 -16.08
CA LEU A 147 -16.84 2.27 -17.54
C LEU A 147 -17.89 1.42 -18.24
N SER A 148 -18.37 0.35 -17.61
CA SER A 148 -19.40 -0.52 -18.19
C SER A 148 -20.79 0.13 -18.22
N LEU A 149 -21.00 1.14 -17.37
CA LEU A 149 -22.24 1.90 -17.29
C LEU A 149 -22.16 3.23 -18.06
N PHE A 150 -20.97 3.64 -18.51
CA PHE A 150 -20.81 4.83 -19.35
C PHE A 150 -21.17 4.51 -20.81
#